data_AF-A0A1G1IHT2-F1
#
_entry.id   AF-A0A1G1IHT2-F1
#
_cell.length_a   1.000
_cell.length_b   1.000
_cell.length_c   1.000
_cell.angle_alpha   90.00
_cell.angle_beta   90.00
_cell.angle_gamma   90.00
#
_symmetry.space_group_name_H-M   'P 1'
#
loop_
_entity.id
_entity.type
_entity.pdbx_description
1 polymer ?
#
loop_
_entity_poly.entity_id
_entity_poly.type
_entity_poly.pdbx_seq_one_letter_code
_entity_poly.pdbx_strand_id
1 'polypeptide(L)'
;MIAAICPHAGLMYSGPVAGSVYSRIALPETVILVGPNHTGFGPAVSVYPEGAWQMPGGAVTINRELAEKILALCPHAEADTSAHQREHCLEVQLPFLQNRRRQVRIVPIVLGMRDPALCRAIGDCLAAVIAQSAGTAGGQPLLVASTDMNHYESDTITREKDRHAIEAIERLDPDRLDAVVTTRRISMCGIAPTLAVLHAARALGATGATLVRYATSGDRNEDRARVVGYAGFTINGSGRPQQHSPNLSECLTEQADSDNYTPIAVPKG
;
A
#
# COMPACT_ATOMS: atom_id res chain seq x y z
N MET A 1 3.00 -13.68 -1.45
CA MET A 1 3.10 -12.21 -1.45
C MET A 1 3.63 -11.77 -0.10
N ILE A 2 4.53 -10.78 -0.05
CA ILE A 2 5.14 -10.29 1.19
C ILE A 2 4.42 -9.04 1.68
N ALA A 3 4.23 -8.07 0.79
CA ALA A 3 3.68 -6.77 1.15
C ALA A 3 2.80 -6.17 0.05
N ALA A 4 2.02 -5.16 0.42
CA ALA A 4 1.29 -4.28 -0.48
C ALA A 4 1.44 -2.82 -0.02
N ILE A 5 1.20 -1.89 -0.93
CA ILE A 5 1.12 -0.45 -0.63
C ILE A 5 -0.21 0.04 -1.20
N CYS A 6 -1.02 0.69 -0.38
CA CYS A 6 -2.38 1.10 -0.73
C CYS A 6 -2.67 2.55 -0.31
N PRO A 7 -3.44 3.29 -1.12
CA PRO A 7 -3.92 4.63 -0.76
C PRO A 7 -5.01 4.59 0.31
N HIS A 8 -5.26 5.74 0.95
CA HIS A 8 -6.23 5.88 2.05
C HIS A 8 -7.09 7.15 2.01
N ALA A 9 -7.16 7.88 0.89
CA ALA A 9 -8.23 8.87 0.73
C ALA A 9 -9.64 8.22 0.78
N GLY A 10 -10.69 9.03 0.75
CA GLY A 10 -12.07 8.54 0.71
C GLY A 10 -12.31 7.53 -0.42
N LEU A 11 -13.06 6.46 -0.15
CA LEU A 11 -13.22 5.30 -1.04
C LEU A 11 -13.73 5.64 -2.45
N MET A 12 -14.47 6.75 -2.61
CA MET A 12 -14.92 7.23 -3.92
C MET A 12 -13.77 7.67 -4.84
N TYR A 13 -12.61 8.02 -4.28
CA TYR A 13 -11.42 8.47 -5.00
C TYR A 13 -10.36 7.36 -5.07
N SER A 14 -9.85 6.92 -3.92
CA SER A 14 -8.74 5.96 -3.82
C SER A 14 -9.19 4.49 -3.92
N GLY A 15 -10.48 4.22 -3.68
CA GLY A 15 -11.01 2.87 -3.58
C GLY A 15 -10.81 2.01 -4.83
N PRO A 16 -10.94 2.53 -6.07
CA PRO A 16 -10.60 1.79 -7.27
C PRO A 16 -9.13 1.33 -7.31
N VAL A 17 -8.19 2.11 -6.77
CA VAL A 17 -6.76 1.75 -6.69
C VAL A 17 -6.55 0.70 -5.60
N ALA A 18 -7.01 0.95 -4.37
CA ALA A 18 -6.88 -0.01 -3.26
C ALA A 18 -7.57 -1.35 -3.59
N GLY A 19 -8.78 -1.32 -4.13
CA GLY A 19 -9.51 -2.53 -4.56
C GLY A 19 -8.77 -3.30 -5.66
N SER A 20 -8.13 -2.61 -6.60
CA SER A 20 -7.30 -3.26 -7.63
C SER A 20 -6.12 -4.02 -6.99
N VAL A 21 -5.47 -3.43 -5.98
CA VAL A 21 -4.39 -4.10 -5.23
C VAL A 21 -4.93 -5.34 -4.51
N TYR A 22 -5.93 -5.18 -3.63
CA TYR A 22 -6.47 -6.28 -2.82
C TYR A 22 -7.09 -7.42 -3.66
N SER A 23 -7.56 -7.13 -4.88
CA SER A 23 -8.05 -8.16 -5.80
C SER A 23 -6.96 -9.15 -6.25
N ARG A 24 -5.69 -8.73 -6.24
CA ARG A 24 -4.53 -9.55 -6.61
C ARG A 24 -3.93 -10.33 -5.44
N ILE A 25 -4.48 -10.17 -4.23
CA ILE A 25 -3.92 -10.75 -3.01
C ILE A 25 -4.76 -11.96 -2.57
N ALA A 26 -4.11 -13.11 -2.42
CA ALA A 26 -4.64 -14.21 -1.62
C ALA A 26 -4.43 -13.87 -0.14
N LEU A 27 -5.48 -13.38 0.52
CA LEU A 27 -5.35 -12.75 1.83
C LEU A 27 -5.05 -13.80 2.93
N PRO A 28 -3.96 -13.67 3.70
CA PRO A 28 -3.67 -14.56 4.84
C PRO A 28 -4.61 -14.27 6.01
N GLU A 29 -4.47 -15.03 7.10
CA GLU A 29 -5.27 -14.80 8.31
C GLU A 29 -5.00 -13.45 8.96
N THR A 30 -3.75 -12.98 8.91
CA THR A 30 -3.31 -11.79 9.62
C THR A 30 -2.68 -10.78 8.67
N VAL A 31 -3.07 -9.52 8.83
CA VAL A 31 -2.50 -8.38 8.10
C VAL A 31 -1.87 -7.40 9.10
N ILE A 32 -0.60 -7.10 8.93
CA ILE A 32 0.07 -6.01 9.66
C ILE A 32 -0.14 -4.75 8.83
N LEU A 33 -0.88 -3.80 9.38
CA LEU A 33 -1.22 -2.53 8.74
C LEU A 33 -0.30 -1.44 9.30
N VAL A 34 0.48 -0.79 8.44
CA VAL A 34 1.40 0.29 8.83
C VAL A 34 0.98 1.59 8.17
N GLY A 35 0.68 2.62 8.95
CA GLY A 35 0.13 3.89 8.45
C GLY A 35 0.76 5.10 9.13
N PRO A 36 0.63 6.29 8.52
CA PRO A 36 1.12 7.53 9.13
C PRO A 36 0.23 7.95 10.30
N ASN A 37 0.79 8.76 11.19
CA ASN A 37 0.04 9.48 12.21
C ASN A 37 -0.28 10.91 11.75
N HIS A 38 -1.52 11.15 11.31
CA HIS A 38 -2.01 12.48 10.95
C HIS A 38 -2.45 13.29 12.18
N THR A 39 -2.74 12.62 13.29
CA THR A 39 -3.30 13.26 14.49
C THR A 39 -2.23 13.84 15.42
N GLY A 40 -1.03 13.25 15.42
CA GLY A 40 0.06 13.59 16.33
C GLY A 40 -0.12 13.05 17.75
N PHE A 41 -1.14 12.23 18.03
CA PHE A 41 -1.32 11.60 19.34
C PHE A 41 -0.50 10.32 19.50
N GLY A 42 -0.16 9.98 20.74
CA GLY A 42 0.55 8.76 21.08
C GLY A 42 2.06 8.80 20.80
N PRO A 43 2.76 7.67 21.03
CA PRO A 43 4.19 7.54 20.80
C PRO A 43 4.56 7.56 19.31
N ALA A 44 5.87 7.62 19.03
CA ALA A 44 6.38 7.68 17.67
C ALA A 44 6.11 6.41 16.85
N VAL A 45 5.99 5.25 17.52
CA VAL A 45 5.67 3.96 16.93
C VAL A 45 4.61 3.29 17.81
N SER A 46 3.34 3.51 17.47
CA SER A 46 2.21 2.95 18.21
C SER A 46 1.78 1.62 17.61
N VAL A 47 1.68 0.58 18.44
CA VAL A 47 1.11 -0.72 18.08
C VAL A 47 -0.17 -0.94 18.86
N TYR A 48 -1.27 -1.19 18.16
CA TYR A 48 -2.55 -1.49 18.81
C TYR A 48 -2.48 -2.93 19.39
N PRO A 49 -2.55 -3.11 20.72
CA PRO A 49 -2.08 -4.34 21.35
C PRO A 49 -3.10 -5.50 21.32
N GLU A 50 -4.40 -5.21 21.48
CA GLU A 50 -5.43 -6.26 21.61
C GLU A 50 -6.85 -5.73 21.34
N GLY A 51 -7.87 -6.59 21.41
CA GLY A 51 -9.27 -6.21 21.23
C GLY A 51 -9.75 -6.31 19.78
N ALA A 52 -10.62 -5.40 19.35
CA ALA A 52 -11.17 -5.38 18.01
C ALA A 52 -11.62 -3.97 17.59
N TRP A 53 -11.53 -3.67 16.30
CA TRP A 53 -12.09 -2.45 15.72
C TRP A 53 -13.52 -2.72 15.23
N GLN A 54 -14.46 -1.85 15.59
CA GLN A 54 -15.85 -1.97 15.16
C GLN A 54 -16.03 -1.32 13.79
N MET A 55 -16.34 -2.13 12.78
CA MET A 55 -16.63 -1.65 11.43
C MET A 55 -18.11 -1.89 11.08
N PRO A 56 -18.69 -1.15 10.13
CA PRO A 56 -20.05 -1.43 9.64
C PRO A 56 -20.24 -2.87 9.14
N GLY A 57 -19.17 -3.51 8.64
CA GLY A 57 -19.16 -4.90 8.20
C GLY A 57 -18.95 -5.95 9.29
N GLY A 58 -18.91 -5.53 10.57
CA GLY A 58 -18.60 -6.39 11.73
C GLY A 58 -17.23 -6.07 12.35
N ALA A 59 -16.96 -6.63 13.52
CA ALA A 59 -15.70 -6.41 14.23
C ALA A 59 -14.51 -7.04 13.50
N VAL A 60 -13.37 -6.33 13.46
CA VAL A 60 -12.07 -6.84 12.99
C VAL A 60 -11.16 -7.03 14.20
N THR A 61 -10.78 -8.27 14.49
CA THR A 61 -10.04 -8.60 15.71
C THR A 61 -8.54 -8.33 15.57
N ILE A 62 -7.92 -7.92 16.67
CA ILE A 62 -6.48 -7.74 16.74
C ILE A 62 -5.80 -9.10 16.94
N ASN A 63 -4.73 -9.36 16.18
CA ASN A 63 -3.87 -10.50 16.46
C ASN A 63 -2.92 -10.15 17.62
N ARG A 64 -3.42 -10.31 18.85
CA ARG A 64 -2.71 -10.01 20.10
C ARG A 64 -1.35 -10.69 20.18
N GLU A 65 -1.27 -11.99 19.85
CA GLU A 65 0.00 -12.73 19.90
C GLU A 65 1.07 -12.12 18.98
N LEU A 66 0.67 -11.69 17.79
CA LEU A 66 1.59 -11.06 16.86
C LEU A 66 1.95 -9.64 17.29
N ALA A 67 1.00 -8.88 17.84
CA ALA A 67 1.26 -7.56 18.42
C ALA A 67 2.26 -7.63 19.59
N GLU A 68 2.09 -8.58 20.51
CA GLU A 68 3.02 -8.83 21.62
C GLU A 68 4.42 -9.19 21.13
N LYS A 69 4.54 -10.02 20.07
CA LYS A 69 5.84 -10.32 19.44
C LYS A 69 6.50 -9.08 18.84
N ILE A 70 5.74 -8.21 18.19
CA ILE A 70 6.26 -6.94 17.65
C ILE A 70 6.76 -6.06 18.78
N LEU A 71 5.98 -5.89 19.85
CA LEU A 71 6.36 -5.10 21.02
C LEU A 71 7.62 -5.64 21.71
N ALA A 72 7.78 -6.96 21.76
CA ALA A 72 8.97 -7.58 22.36
C ALA A 72 10.23 -7.45 21.49
N LEU A 73 10.09 -7.49 20.16
CA LEU A 73 11.23 -7.49 19.22
C LEU A 73 11.57 -6.10 18.66
N CYS A 74 10.67 -5.12 18.77
CA CYS A 74 10.87 -3.75 18.29
C CYS A 74 11.04 -2.80 19.48
N PRO A 75 12.28 -2.44 19.90
CA PRO A 75 12.50 -1.59 21.09
C PRO A 75 11.86 -0.20 21.01
N HIS A 76 11.58 0.29 19.81
CA HIS A 76 10.95 1.59 19.59
C HIS A 76 9.42 1.53 19.60
N ALA A 77 8.82 0.34 19.57
CA ALA A 77 7.39 0.16 19.51
C ALA A 77 6.78 0.18 20.91
N GLU A 78 5.67 0.91 21.06
CA GLU A 78 4.93 1.01 22.31
C GLU A 78 3.48 0.54 22.11
N ALA A 79 2.95 -0.14 23.12
CA ALA A 79 1.55 -0.54 23.13
C ALA A 79 0.69 0.70 23.32
N ASP A 80 -0.10 1.05 22.31
CA ASP A 80 -0.88 2.29 22.33
C ASP A 80 -2.16 2.15 21.52
N THR A 81 -3.22 2.78 22.02
CA THR A 81 -4.50 2.91 21.30
C THR A 81 -4.81 4.36 20.94
N SER A 82 -4.14 5.33 21.55
CA SER A 82 -4.44 6.75 21.40
C SER A 82 -4.06 7.31 20.03
N ALA A 83 -2.92 6.90 19.46
CA ALA A 83 -2.51 7.28 18.10
C ALA A 83 -3.46 6.78 17.01
N HIS A 84 -4.22 5.72 17.31
CA HIS A 84 -5.19 5.15 16.39
C HIS A 84 -6.56 5.83 16.48
N GLN A 85 -6.83 6.58 17.56
CA GLN A 85 -8.10 7.27 17.74
C GLN A 85 -8.20 8.46 16.79
N ARG A 86 -9.23 8.48 15.94
CA ARG A 86 -9.44 9.50 14.90
C ARG A 86 -8.37 9.50 13.80
N GLU A 87 -7.51 8.48 13.77
CA GLU A 87 -6.66 8.20 12.63
C GLU A 87 -7.43 7.35 11.62
N HIS A 88 -7.39 7.75 10.35
CA HIS A 88 -8.22 7.13 9.31
C HIS A 88 -7.42 6.24 8.36
N CYS A 89 -6.09 6.41 8.29
CA CYS A 89 -5.27 5.81 7.25
C CYS A 89 -5.36 4.27 7.20
N LEU A 90 -5.55 3.62 8.35
CA LEU A 90 -5.68 2.16 8.44
C LEU A 90 -7.13 1.68 8.37
N GLU A 91 -8.09 2.47 8.86
CA GLU A 91 -9.52 2.14 8.83
C GLU A 91 -10.02 1.97 7.38
N VAL A 92 -9.55 2.83 6.47
CA VAL A 92 -9.91 2.81 5.03
C VAL A 92 -9.53 1.50 4.34
N GLN A 93 -8.56 0.75 4.89
CA GLN A 93 -8.15 -0.54 4.35
C GLN A 93 -9.12 -1.67 4.70
N LEU A 94 -9.81 -1.57 5.84
CA LEU A 94 -10.58 -2.68 6.43
C LEU A 94 -11.75 -3.18 5.59
N PRO A 95 -12.53 -2.34 4.87
CA PRO A 95 -13.59 -2.84 4.00
C PRO A 95 -13.10 -3.83 2.93
N PHE A 96 -11.90 -3.60 2.38
CA PHE A 96 -11.30 -4.51 1.39
C PHE A 96 -10.85 -5.81 2.04
N LEU A 97 -10.24 -5.75 3.23
CA LEU A 97 -9.80 -6.93 3.96
C LEU A 97 -10.99 -7.82 4.35
N GLN A 98 -12.03 -7.24 4.95
CA GLN A 98 -13.24 -7.96 5.36
C GLN A 98 -14.00 -8.56 4.16
N ASN A 99 -13.96 -7.88 3.00
CA ASN A 99 -14.51 -8.42 1.76
C ASN A 99 -13.79 -9.71 1.34
N ARG A 100 -12.45 -9.70 1.37
CA ARG A 100 -11.61 -10.83 0.93
C ARG A 100 -11.55 -11.99 1.94
N ARG A 101 -11.60 -11.71 3.25
CA ARG A 101 -11.63 -12.70 4.32
C ARG A 101 -12.43 -12.17 5.51
N ARG A 102 -13.60 -12.76 5.78
CA ARG A 102 -14.50 -12.31 6.86
C ARG A 102 -13.89 -12.35 8.26
N GLN A 103 -13.01 -13.32 8.53
CA GLN A 103 -12.33 -13.50 9.81
C GLN A 103 -10.86 -13.05 9.77
N VAL A 104 -10.54 -12.04 8.96
CA VAL A 104 -9.20 -11.44 8.96
C VAL A 104 -8.89 -10.84 10.33
N ARG A 105 -7.67 -11.06 10.82
CA ARG A 105 -7.10 -10.41 11.98
C ARG A 105 -6.12 -9.33 11.54
N ILE A 106 -5.99 -8.26 12.32
CA ILE A 106 -5.06 -7.17 12.00
C ILE A 106 -4.07 -6.91 13.12
N VAL A 107 -2.93 -6.31 12.78
CA VAL A 107 -2.03 -5.63 13.73
C VAL A 107 -1.80 -4.21 13.22
N PRO A 108 -2.56 -3.22 13.71
CA PRO A 108 -2.42 -1.82 13.36
C PRO A 108 -1.14 -1.22 13.99
N ILE A 109 -0.36 -0.53 13.17
CA ILE A 109 0.85 0.19 13.56
C ILE A 109 0.80 1.59 12.95
N VAL A 110 0.93 2.62 13.79
CA VAL A 110 0.94 4.02 13.35
C VAL A 110 2.32 4.62 13.63
N LEU A 111 2.91 5.25 12.61
CA LEU A 111 4.23 5.88 12.68
C LEU A 111 4.09 7.41 12.66
N GLY A 112 4.54 8.06 13.73
CA GLY A 112 4.45 9.51 13.91
C GLY A 112 5.68 10.30 13.47
N MET A 113 6.78 9.63 13.13
CA MET A 113 8.02 10.31 12.75
C MET A 113 8.63 9.73 11.48
N ARG A 114 9.11 10.63 10.60
CA ARG A 114 9.95 10.28 9.46
C ARG A 114 11.42 10.41 9.87
N ASP A 115 11.96 9.32 10.41
CA ASP A 115 13.39 9.11 10.62
C ASP A 115 13.81 7.85 9.82
N PRO A 116 14.68 7.98 8.80
CA PRO A 116 15.13 6.85 8.00
C PRO A 116 15.75 5.71 8.82
N ALA A 117 16.52 6.03 9.87
CA ALA A 117 17.16 5.01 10.71
C ALA A 117 16.11 4.22 11.51
N LEU A 118 15.14 4.93 12.08
CA LEU A 118 14.00 4.32 12.77
C LEU A 118 13.14 3.48 11.81
N CYS A 119 12.85 3.97 10.60
CA CYS A 119 12.08 3.23 9.59
C CYS A 119 12.78 1.91 9.22
N ARG A 120 14.11 1.94 9.04
CA ARG A 120 14.91 0.73 8.80
C ARG A 120 14.84 -0.23 9.99
N ALA A 121 15.01 0.26 11.21
CA ALA A 121 14.93 -0.57 12.42
C ALA A 121 13.56 -1.25 12.57
N ILE A 122 12.47 -0.50 12.34
CA ILE A 122 11.10 -1.06 12.33
C ILE A 122 10.97 -2.12 11.24
N GLY A 123 11.44 -1.83 10.03
CA GLY A 123 11.39 -2.77 8.91
C GLY A 123 12.13 -4.09 9.20
N ASP A 124 13.35 -4.00 9.73
CA ASP A 124 14.16 -5.16 10.12
C ASP A 124 13.44 -6.01 11.20
N CYS A 125 12.81 -5.36 12.18
CA CYS A 125 12.06 -6.07 13.22
C CYS A 125 10.78 -6.73 12.68
N LEU A 126 10.02 -6.04 11.83
CA LEU A 126 8.83 -6.60 11.17
C LEU A 126 9.20 -7.83 10.32
N ALA A 127 10.32 -7.77 9.59
CA ALA A 127 10.83 -8.92 8.84
C ALA A 127 11.17 -10.10 9.76
N ALA A 128 11.84 -9.86 10.89
CA ALA A 128 12.15 -10.91 11.86
C ALA A 128 10.90 -11.57 12.44
N VAL A 129 9.90 -10.77 12.84
CA VAL A 129 8.60 -11.25 13.34
C VAL A 129 7.87 -12.12 12.29
N ILE A 130 7.85 -11.67 11.04
CA ILE A 130 7.20 -12.38 9.95
C ILE A 130 7.92 -13.69 9.63
N ALA A 131 9.27 -13.68 9.59
CA ALA A 131 10.07 -14.87 9.35
C ALA A 131 9.85 -15.94 10.44
N GLN A 132 9.71 -15.52 11.72
CA GLN A 132 9.38 -16.43 12.83
C GLN A 132 7.94 -16.96 12.77
N SER A 133 7.06 -16.32 12.01
CA SER A 133 5.67 -16.74 11.82
C SER A 133 5.49 -17.65 10.60
N ALA A 134 6.52 -17.80 9.76
CA ALA A 134 6.51 -18.68 8.61
C ALA A 134 6.36 -20.16 9.04
N GLY A 135 5.45 -20.89 8.39
CA GLY A 135 5.17 -22.30 8.71
C GLY A 135 4.15 -22.53 9.82
N THR A 136 3.58 -21.48 10.42
CA THR A 136 2.42 -21.61 11.32
C THR A 136 1.12 -21.84 10.54
N ALA A 137 0.11 -22.43 11.18
CA ALA A 137 -1.17 -22.77 10.54
C ALA A 137 -1.89 -21.57 9.89
N GLY A 138 -1.70 -20.36 10.43
CA GLY A 138 -2.28 -19.13 9.90
C GLY A 138 -1.56 -18.53 8.69
N GLY A 139 -0.44 -19.14 8.28
CA GLY A 139 0.40 -18.67 7.20
C GLY A 139 1.20 -17.41 7.55
N GLN A 140 2.01 -16.96 6.59
CA GLN A 140 2.79 -15.75 6.73
C GLN A 140 1.86 -14.51 6.73
N PRO A 141 1.99 -13.58 7.70
CA PRO A 141 1.26 -12.32 7.68
C PRO A 141 1.57 -11.47 6.44
N LEU A 142 0.59 -10.71 5.97
CA LEU A 142 0.77 -9.71 4.91
C LEU A 142 1.12 -8.35 5.54
N LEU A 143 2.15 -7.67 5.03
CA LEU A 143 2.40 -6.27 5.33
C LEU A 143 1.61 -5.35 4.39
N VAL A 144 1.01 -4.29 4.91
CA VAL A 144 0.42 -3.23 4.09
C VAL A 144 0.89 -1.88 4.58
N ALA A 145 1.58 -1.13 3.72
CA ALA A 145 1.79 0.30 3.95
C ALA A 145 0.60 1.10 3.43
N SER A 146 0.09 2.02 4.24
CA SER A 146 -0.99 2.92 3.88
C SER A 146 -0.45 4.31 3.54
N THR A 147 -0.61 4.76 2.30
CA THR A 147 -0.10 6.07 1.84
C THR A 147 -0.84 6.58 0.60
N ASP A 148 -1.21 7.85 0.62
CA ASP A 148 -1.43 8.64 -0.59
C ASP A 148 -0.10 9.25 -1.06
N MET A 149 -0.05 9.70 -2.31
CA MET A 149 1.15 10.26 -2.95
C MET A 149 1.17 11.80 -2.81
N ASN A 150 1.43 12.54 -3.88
CA ASN A 150 1.45 14.01 -3.82
C ASN A 150 0.04 14.60 -3.65
N HIS A 151 -0.05 15.70 -2.90
CA HIS A 151 -1.28 16.39 -2.52
C HIS A 151 -1.32 17.84 -3.03
N TYR A 152 -2.49 18.21 -3.54
CA TYR A 152 -2.98 19.58 -3.76
C TYR A 152 -2.17 20.43 -4.75
N GLU A 153 -1.47 19.79 -5.68
CA GLU A 153 -0.94 20.42 -6.89
C GLU A 153 -1.75 20.02 -8.12
N SER A 154 -1.46 20.63 -9.28
CA SER A 154 -2.13 20.26 -10.52
C SER A 154 -1.88 18.80 -10.89
N ASP A 155 -2.79 18.22 -11.68
CA ASP A 155 -2.68 16.84 -12.17
C ASP A 155 -1.34 16.58 -12.85
N THR A 156 -0.90 17.50 -13.72
CA THR A 156 0.40 17.40 -14.40
C THR A 156 1.58 17.32 -13.44
N ILE A 157 1.66 18.23 -12.45
CA ILE A 157 2.76 18.26 -11.47
C ILE A 157 2.71 17.02 -10.57
N THR A 158 1.51 16.63 -10.14
CA THR A 158 1.30 15.44 -9.31
C THR A 158 1.78 14.18 -10.03
N ARG A 159 1.41 13.99 -11.29
CA ARG A 159 1.85 12.83 -12.09
C ARG A 159 3.36 12.80 -12.31
N GLU A 160 3.98 13.96 -12.53
CA GLU A 160 5.44 14.06 -12.67
C GLU A 160 6.15 13.66 -11.36
N LYS A 161 5.75 14.28 -10.24
CA LYS A 161 6.35 13.99 -8.93
C LYS A 161 6.14 12.54 -8.51
N ASP A 162 4.91 12.05 -8.62
CA ASP A 162 4.55 10.69 -8.25
C ASP A 162 5.33 9.65 -9.04
N ARG A 163 5.61 9.91 -10.34
CA ARG A 163 6.44 9.01 -11.16
C ARG A 163 7.77 8.69 -10.49
N HIS A 164 8.44 9.69 -9.93
CA HIS A 164 9.74 9.49 -9.28
C HIS A 164 9.66 8.65 -8.01
N ALA A 165 8.60 8.84 -7.20
CA ALA A 165 8.36 8.01 -6.02
C ALA A 165 7.95 6.58 -6.41
N ILE A 166 7.09 6.43 -7.42
CA ILE A 166 6.67 5.13 -7.98
C ILE A 166 7.90 4.34 -8.46
N GLU A 167 8.79 4.94 -9.24
CA GLU A 167 10.01 4.28 -9.73
C GLU A 167 10.92 3.80 -8.59
N ALA A 168 11.02 4.55 -7.49
CA ALA A 168 11.79 4.14 -6.33
C ALA A 168 11.14 2.94 -5.61
N ILE A 169 9.82 2.95 -5.49
CA ILE A 169 9.04 1.84 -4.91
C ILE A 169 9.15 0.57 -5.77
N GLU A 170 9.01 0.66 -7.10
CA GLU A 170 9.13 -0.48 -8.02
C GLU A 170 10.50 -1.16 -7.91
N ARG A 171 11.55 -0.37 -7.73
CA ARG A 171 12.93 -0.83 -7.50
C ARG A 171 13.19 -1.33 -6.08
N LEU A 172 12.20 -1.24 -5.20
CA LEU A 172 12.29 -1.61 -3.80
C LEU A 172 13.42 -0.84 -3.07
N ASP A 173 13.57 0.45 -3.39
CA ASP A 173 14.69 1.29 -2.95
C ASP A 173 14.22 2.37 -1.96
N PRO A 174 14.23 2.09 -0.64
CA PRO A 174 13.78 3.04 0.38
C PRO A 174 14.66 4.28 0.46
N ASP A 175 15.98 4.16 0.27
CA ASP A 175 16.90 5.30 0.33
C ASP A 175 16.65 6.27 -0.84
N ARG A 176 16.45 5.73 -2.04
CA ARG A 176 16.03 6.54 -3.19
C ARG A 176 14.65 7.15 -3.00
N LEU A 177 13.69 6.41 -2.44
CA LEU A 177 12.34 6.93 -2.18
C LEU A 177 12.42 8.14 -1.24
N ASP A 178 13.15 8.02 -0.13
CA ASP A 178 13.34 9.10 0.84
C ASP A 178 13.99 10.33 0.17
N ALA A 179 15.05 10.11 -0.63
CA ALA A 179 15.74 11.16 -1.35
C ALA A 179 14.84 11.89 -2.37
N VAL A 180 14.09 11.16 -3.21
CA VAL A 180 13.22 11.80 -4.23
C VAL A 180 12.04 12.54 -3.60
N VAL A 181 11.45 12.01 -2.53
CA VAL A 181 10.36 12.67 -1.80
C VAL A 181 10.84 13.98 -1.20
N THR A 182 12.03 13.99 -0.60
CA THR A 182 12.64 15.20 -0.02
C THR A 182 13.02 16.21 -1.08
N THR A 183 13.80 15.80 -2.08
CA THR A 183 14.36 16.73 -3.09
C THR A 183 13.29 17.33 -4.00
N ARG A 184 12.24 16.56 -4.32
CA ARG A 184 11.14 17.01 -5.19
C ARG A 184 9.95 17.56 -4.40
N ARG A 185 10.03 17.60 -3.07
CA ARG A 185 8.95 18.06 -2.18
C ARG A 185 7.62 17.38 -2.52
N ILE A 186 7.66 16.05 -2.57
CA ILE A 186 6.46 15.22 -2.77
C ILE A 186 5.75 15.16 -1.43
N SER A 187 4.50 15.59 -1.34
CA SER A 187 3.73 15.60 -0.09
C SER A 187 3.13 14.23 0.28
N MET A 188 3.86 13.15 0.01
CA MET A 188 3.49 11.76 0.32
C MET A 188 3.27 11.58 1.82
N CYS A 189 2.04 11.30 2.24
CA CYS A 189 1.67 11.30 3.66
C CYS A 189 2.22 10.08 4.43
N GLY A 190 2.32 8.92 3.78
CA GLY A 190 2.76 7.66 4.38
C GLY A 190 4.20 7.28 3.99
N ILE A 191 5.09 8.26 3.86
CA ILE A 191 6.52 7.99 3.55
C ILE A 191 7.17 7.07 4.58
N ALA A 192 7.08 7.36 5.89
CA ALA A 192 7.68 6.53 6.93
C ALA A 192 7.16 5.07 6.95
N PRO A 193 5.83 4.83 6.92
CA PRO A 193 5.27 3.48 6.73
C PRO A 193 5.80 2.75 5.50
N THR A 194 5.90 3.47 4.38
CA THR A 194 6.37 2.89 3.12
C THR A 194 7.85 2.50 3.22
N LEU A 195 8.71 3.35 3.78
CA LEU A 195 10.11 3.02 4.01
C LEU A 195 10.27 1.78 4.88
N ALA A 196 9.56 1.71 6.02
CA ALA A 196 9.62 0.56 6.91
C ALA A 196 9.17 -0.74 6.22
N VAL A 197 8.08 -0.70 5.43
CA VAL A 197 7.60 -1.87 4.68
C VAL A 197 8.56 -2.26 3.55
N LEU A 198 9.20 -1.31 2.86
CA LEU A 198 10.21 -1.61 1.85
C LEU A 198 11.45 -2.29 2.47
N HIS A 199 11.93 -1.79 3.61
CA HIS A 199 13.02 -2.44 4.36
C HIS A 199 12.64 -3.87 4.78
N ALA A 200 11.45 -4.05 5.36
CA ALA A 200 10.95 -5.37 5.75
C ALA A 200 10.86 -6.31 4.54
N ALA A 201 10.31 -5.84 3.42
CA ALA A 201 10.15 -6.64 2.21
C ALA A 201 11.50 -7.08 1.62
N ARG A 202 12.50 -6.19 1.60
CA ARG A 202 13.88 -6.53 1.19
C ARG A 202 14.48 -7.60 2.09
N ALA A 203 14.36 -7.46 3.41
CA ALA A 203 14.88 -8.42 4.38
C ALA A 203 14.19 -9.80 4.24
N LEU A 204 12.93 -9.83 3.80
CA LEU A 204 12.17 -11.04 3.48
C LEU A 204 12.42 -11.57 2.05
N GLY A 205 13.39 -11.01 1.32
CA GLY A 205 13.84 -11.52 0.02
C GLY A 205 13.04 -11.06 -1.19
N ALA A 206 12.27 -9.97 -1.09
CA ALA A 206 11.69 -9.31 -2.26
C ALA A 206 12.77 -8.59 -3.07
N THR A 207 12.62 -8.60 -4.41
CA THR A 207 13.56 -7.97 -5.35
C THR A 207 12.94 -6.83 -6.15
N GLY A 208 11.65 -6.56 -5.97
CA GLY A 208 10.93 -5.53 -6.69
C GLY A 208 9.47 -5.43 -6.25
N ALA A 209 8.83 -4.32 -6.60
CA ALA A 209 7.39 -4.11 -6.44
C ALA A 209 6.74 -3.93 -7.82
N THR A 210 5.49 -4.34 -7.94
CA THR A 210 4.70 -4.16 -9.16
C THR A 210 3.65 -3.10 -8.93
N LEU A 211 3.67 -2.02 -9.72
CA LEU A 211 2.58 -1.06 -9.76
C LEU A 211 1.32 -1.76 -10.31
N VAL A 212 0.27 -1.78 -9.50
CA VAL A 212 -1.03 -2.37 -9.86
C VAL A 212 -1.88 -1.36 -10.59
N ARG A 213 -1.96 -0.15 -10.04
CA ARG A 213 -2.75 0.96 -10.60
C ARG A 213 -2.23 2.27 -10.05
N TYR A 214 -2.28 3.29 -10.89
CA TYR A 214 -2.08 4.69 -10.51
C TYR A 214 -3.29 5.51 -10.99
N ALA A 215 -3.71 6.49 -10.18
CA ALA A 215 -4.76 7.44 -10.51
C ALA A 215 -4.56 8.74 -9.71
N THR A 216 -5.28 9.80 -10.08
CA THR A 216 -5.41 11.00 -9.25
C THR A 216 -6.88 11.25 -8.92
N SER A 217 -7.17 12.08 -7.91
CA SER A 217 -8.55 12.49 -7.62
C SER A 217 -9.25 13.14 -8.81
N GLY A 218 -8.48 13.82 -9.68
CA GLY A 218 -8.96 14.44 -10.92
C GLY A 218 -9.53 13.45 -11.94
N ASP A 219 -9.12 12.17 -11.88
CA ASP A 219 -9.70 11.11 -12.72
C ASP A 219 -11.17 10.82 -12.34
N ARG A 220 -11.63 11.25 -11.16
CA ARG A 220 -12.99 10.99 -10.65
C ARG A 220 -13.93 12.19 -10.71
N ASN A 221 -13.44 13.39 -10.42
CA ASN A 221 -14.25 14.62 -10.31
C ASN A 221 -13.97 15.65 -11.41
N GLU A 222 -13.08 15.34 -12.35
CA GLU A 222 -12.67 16.19 -13.48
C GLU A 222 -11.96 17.51 -13.10
N ASP A 223 -11.79 17.80 -11.81
CA ASP A 223 -10.98 18.92 -11.33
C ASP A 223 -9.49 18.52 -11.30
N ARG A 224 -8.74 19.08 -12.24
CA ARG A 224 -7.29 18.83 -12.41
C ARG A 224 -6.41 19.94 -11.85
N ALA A 225 -6.99 20.99 -11.24
CA ALA A 225 -6.22 22.11 -10.73
C ALA A 225 -5.52 21.76 -9.40
N ARG A 226 -6.16 20.92 -8.57
CA ARG A 226 -5.65 20.50 -7.27
C ARG A 226 -6.07 19.05 -6.99
N VAL A 227 -5.14 18.11 -7.18
CA VAL A 227 -5.43 16.67 -7.04
C VAL A 227 -4.62 16.01 -5.93
N VAL A 228 -5.02 14.81 -5.54
CA VAL A 228 -4.21 13.88 -4.75
C VAL A 228 -3.89 12.66 -5.61
N GLY A 229 -2.63 12.22 -5.58
CA GLY A 229 -2.16 11.03 -6.28
C GLY A 229 -2.34 9.74 -5.49
N TYR A 230 -2.68 8.65 -6.18
CA TYR A 230 -2.93 7.33 -5.60
C TYR A 230 -2.17 6.26 -6.37
N ALA A 231 -1.24 5.57 -5.72
CA ALA A 231 -0.49 4.46 -6.31
C ALA A 231 -0.69 3.20 -5.46
N GLY A 232 -1.02 2.10 -6.12
CA GLY A 232 -1.20 0.81 -5.48
C GLY A 232 -0.17 -0.21 -5.95
N PHE A 233 0.44 -0.96 -5.03
CA PHE A 233 1.52 -1.90 -5.36
C PHE A 233 1.33 -3.26 -4.69
N THR A 234 1.87 -4.29 -5.34
CA THR A 234 2.10 -5.61 -4.74
C THR A 234 3.58 -5.93 -4.72
N ILE A 235 4.05 -6.56 -3.64
CA ILE A 235 5.45 -6.92 -3.43
C ILE A 235 5.53 -8.42 -3.13
N ASN A 236 6.22 -9.16 -4.00
CA ASN A 236 6.36 -10.61 -3.90
C ASN A 236 7.77 -11.00 -3.45
N GLY A 237 7.87 -12.10 -2.70
CA GLY A 237 9.15 -12.74 -2.45
C GLY A 237 9.67 -13.40 -3.72
N SER A 238 10.95 -13.74 -3.73
CA SER A 238 11.60 -14.46 -4.82
C SER A 238 11.01 -15.88 -4.98
N GLY A 239 9.90 -15.97 -5.73
CA GLY A 239 9.19 -17.20 -6.10
C GLY A 239 8.43 -17.00 -7.40
N ARG A 240 9.06 -17.45 -8.51
CA ARG A 240 8.73 -17.35 -9.95
C ARG A 240 8.21 -15.98 -10.46
N PRO A 241 8.84 -15.40 -11.50
CA PRO A 241 8.38 -14.15 -12.11
C PRO A 241 6.94 -14.32 -12.63
N GLN A 242 6.03 -13.47 -12.15
CA GLN A 242 4.76 -13.25 -12.83
C GLN A 242 5.05 -12.53 -14.15
N GLN A 243 4.50 -13.07 -15.23
CA GLN A 243 4.61 -12.49 -16.57
C GLN A 243 4.14 -11.04 -16.53
N HIS A 244 4.96 -10.14 -17.06
CA HIS A 244 4.67 -8.72 -17.19
C HIS A 244 3.32 -8.51 -17.88
N SER A 245 2.47 -7.66 -17.30
CA SER A 245 1.44 -6.97 -18.07
C SER A 245 2.13 -5.95 -18.98
N PRO A 246 1.64 -5.72 -20.21
CA PRO A 246 2.29 -4.84 -21.17
C PRO A 246 2.37 -3.40 -20.67
N ASN A 247 3.43 -2.73 -21.11
CA ASN A 247 3.86 -1.41 -20.69
C ASN A 247 2.83 -0.34 -21.12
N LEU A 248 2.52 0.61 -20.23
CA LEU A 248 1.56 1.71 -20.49
C LEU A 248 2.02 2.70 -21.59
N SER A 249 3.20 2.47 -22.19
CA SER A 249 3.70 3.21 -23.35
C SER A 249 3.22 2.64 -24.70
N GLU A 250 2.67 1.42 -24.76
CA GLU A 250 2.23 0.80 -26.03
C GLU A 250 0.74 0.99 -26.32
N CYS A 251 -0.04 1.55 -25.39
CA CYS A 251 -1.48 1.79 -25.59
C CYS A 251 -1.82 3.09 -26.35
N LEU A 252 -0.84 3.75 -26.97
CA LEU A 252 -1.03 5.02 -27.69
C LEU A 252 -0.57 5.00 -29.15
N THR A 253 -0.29 3.83 -29.74
CA THR A 253 0.16 3.74 -31.14
C THR A 253 -0.64 2.80 -32.05
N GLU A 254 -1.73 2.18 -31.58
CA GLU A 254 -2.60 1.36 -32.45
C GLU A 254 -4.02 1.97 -32.55
N GLN A 255 -4.10 3.17 -33.10
CA GLN A 255 -5.30 3.70 -33.76
C GLN A 255 -4.89 4.43 -35.04
N ALA A 256 -4.35 3.68 -35.99
CA ALA A 256 -4.25 4.09 -37.38
C ALA A 256 -4.00 2.83 -38.23
N ASP A 257 -5.08 2.12 -38.57
CA ASP A 257 -5.25 1.42 -39.84
C ASP A 257 -6.52 0.57 -39.78
N SER A 258 -7.63 1.14 -40.24
CA SER A 258 -8.83 0.36 -40.57
C SER A 258 -9.42 0.85 -41.88
N ASP A 259 -8.64 0.78 -42.95
CA ASP A 259 -9.16 0.76 -44.32
C ASP A 259 -8.96 -0.64 -44.90
N ASN A 260 -9.92 -1.52 -44.64
CA ASN A 260 -10.23 -2.64 -45.53
C ASN A 260 -11.64 -3.15 -45.27
N TYR A 261 -12.61 -2.34 -45.69
CA TYR A 261 -14.00 -2.76 -45.85
C TYR A 261 -14.11 -3.61 -47.12
N THR A 262 -14.33 -4.92 -46.97
CA THR A 262 -14.75 -5.78 -48.08
C THR A 262 -16.24 -6.10 -47.91
N PRO A 263 -17.13 -5.68 -48.82
CA PRO A 263 -18.55 -5.97 -48.67
C PRO A 263 -18.85 -7.44 -48.96
N ILE A 264 -19.55 -8.08 -48.02
CA ILE A 264 -20.10 -9.43 -48.19
C ILE A 264 -21.29 -9.35 -49.16
N ALA A 265 -21.19 -10.06 -50.28
CA ALA A 265 -22.25 -10.18 -51.27
C ALA A 265 -23.44 -10.97 -50.68
N VAL A 266 -24.62 -10.36 -50.70
CA VAL A 266 -25.90 -10.99 -50.40
C VAL A 266 -26.40 -11.67 -51.68
N PRO A 267 -26.70 -12.98 -51.69
CA PRO A 267 -27.28 -13.61 -52.87
C PRO A 267 -28.76 -13.22 -52.97
N LYS A 268 -29.15 -12.63 -54.09
CA LYS A 268 -30.54 -12.58 -54.55
C LYS A 268 -30.62 -13.37 -55.86
N GLY A 269 -31.69 -14.15 -56.00
CA GLY A 269 -32.06 -14.75 -57.28
C GLY A 269 -32.40 -13.70 -58.34
#